data_AF-A0A511ZDR7-F1
#
_entry.id   AF-A0A511ZDR7-F1
#
_cell.length_a   1.000
_cell.length_b   1.000
_cell.length_c   1.000
_cell.angle_alpha   90.00
_cell.angle_beta   90.00
_cell.angle_gamma   90.00
#
_symmetry.space_group_name_H-M   'P 1'
#
loop_
_entity.id
_entity.type
_entity.pdbx_description
1 polymer ?
#
loop_
_entity_poly.entity_id
_entity_poly.type
_entity_poly.pdbx_seq_one_letter_code
_entity_poly.pdbx_strand_id
1 'polypeptide(L)'
;MSMGYKIKRFFNNHSETSDNHIDKSLKTRYYKASKNTVIQTVEDYFNSSPDFSIHARSDQHGEIGATSKRGKKVLVIATVVMVRPYHTALDFSVTTETPVHIDFGHSNKIIRRVYQHVNEQLPEIEM
;
A
#
# COMPACT_ATOMS: atom_id res chain seq x y z
N MET A 1 -20.51 10.33 12.99
CA MET A 1 -19.67 10.40 11.78
C MET A 1 -20.55 10.65 10.57
N SER A 2 -20.28 11.70 9.77
CA SER A 2 -21.15 12.14 8.68
C SER A 2 -21.05 11.22 7.45
N MET A 3 -22.20 10.80 6.91
CA MET A 3 -22.35 9.93 5.74
C MET A 3 -21.60 10.46 4.49
N GLY A 4 -21.38 11.78 4.40
CA GLY A 4 -20.68 12.43 3.28
C GLY A 4 -19.20 12.08 3.13
N TYR A 5 -18.51 11.72 4.22
CA TYR A 5 -17.09 11.35 4.14
C TYR A 5 -16.86 10.00 3.44
N LYS A 6 -17.77 9.03 3.66
CA LYS A 6 -17.72 7.72 2.99
C LYS A 6 -17.88 7.85 1.48
N ILE A 7 -18.71 8.80 1.04
CA ILE A 7 -19.00 9.07 -0.37
C ILE A 7 -17.74 9.64 -1.05
N LYS A 8 -17.09 10.67 -0.49
CA LYS A 8 -15.90 11.33 -1.07
C LYS A 8 -14.74 10.37 -1.39
N ARG A 9 -14.58 9.28 -0.63
CA ARG A 9 -13.51 8.28 -0.86
C ARG A 9 -13.75 7.34 -2.05
N PHE A 10 -15.01 7.19 -2.48
CA PHE A 10 -15.33 6.48 -3.73
C PHE A 10 -15.18 7.36 -4.96
N PHE A 11 -15.10 8.69 -4.79
CA PHE A 11 -14.97 9.68 -5.88
C PHE A 11 -13.54 10.20 -6.06
N ASN A 12 -12.55 9.60 -5.38
CA ASN A 12 -11.14 9.92 -5.61
C ASN A 12 -10.49 8.78 -6.40
N ASN A 13 -9.49 9.09 -7.22
CA ASN A 13 -8.65 8.11 -7.89
C ASN A 13 -7.36 7.78 -7.13
N HIS A 14 -7.20 8.41 -5.97
CA HIS A 14 -6.03 8.29 -5.12
C HIS A 14 -6.43 7.82 -3.72
N SER A 15 -5.65 6.90 -3.17
CA SER A 15 -5.76 6.47 -1.77
C SER A 15 -4.37 6.34 -1.17
N GLU A 16 -4.24 6.81 0.06
CA GLU A 16 -3.02 6.72 0.88
C GLU A 16 -3.34 6.07 2.23
N THR A 17 -2.31 5.57 2.90
CA THR A 17 -2.41 5.14 4.29
C THR A 17 -1.86 6.19 5.24
N SER A 18 -2.30 6.16 6.50
CA SER A 18 -1.74 6.99 7.56
C SER A 18 -2.10 6.42 8.94
N ASP A 19 -1.31 6.69 9.97
CA ASP A 19 -1.55 6.20 11.34
C ASP A 19 -2.95 6.57 11.86
N ASN A 20 -3.36 7.80 11.58
CA ASN A 20 -4.63 8.37 12.02
C ASN A 20 -5.75 8.24 10.99
N HIS A 21 -5.60 7.33 10.02
CA HIS A 21 -6.60 7.15 8.99
C HIS A 21 -7.94 6.68 9.60
N ILE A 22 -9.03 7.37 9.25
CA ILE A 22 -10.39 7.13 9.76
C ILE A 22 -10.96 5.76 9.38
N ASP A 23 -10.55 5.23 8.23
CA ASP A 23 -10.76 3.82 7.87
C ASP A 23 -9.57 2.98 8.33
N LYS A 24 -9.85 2.06 9.25
CA LYS A 24 -8.88 1.12 9.83
C LYS A 24 -8.15 0.29 8.77
N SER A 25 -8.78 -0.01 7.64
CA SER A 25 -8.14 -0.78 6.56
C SER A 25 -7.10 -0.02 5.76
N LEU A 26 -7.02 1.31 5.95
CA LEU A 26 -6.01 2.18 5.36
C LEU A 26 -5.14 2.82 6.43
N LYS A 27 -5.09 2.24 7.63
CA LYS A 27 -4.07 2.62 8.60
C LYS A 27 -2.73 2.05 8.16
N THR A 28 -1.67 2.84 8.34
CA THR A 28 -0.29 2.35 8.25
C THR A 28 -0.16 1.13 9.15
N ARG A 29 0.46 0.07 8.62
CA ARG A 29 0.65 -1.17 9.38
C ARG A 29 2.08 -1.30 9.84
N TYR A 30 2.23 -1.97 10.96
CA TYR A 30 3.51 -2.19 11.59
C TYR A 30 3.79 -3.66 11.72
N TYR A 31 5.01 -4.07 11.41
CA TYR A 31 5.41 -5.47 11.40
C TYR A 31 6.61 -5.69 12.30
N LYS A 32 6.60 -6.81 13.01
CA LYS A 32 7.72 -7.28 13.83
C LYS A 32 8.81 -7.91 12.95
N ALA A 33 9.43 -7.09 12.11
CA ALA A 33 10.40 -7.53 11.11
C ALA A 33 11.42 -6.42 10.80
N SER A 34 12.53 -6.80 10.15
CA SER A 34 13.51 -5.83 9.66
C SER A 34 12.99 -5.09 8.41
N LYS A 35 13.55 -3.91 8.11
CA LYS A 35 13.24 -3.13 6.90
C LYS A 35 13.39 -3.99 5.65
N ASN A 36 14.51 -4.70 5.54
CA ASN A 36 14.83 -5.55 4.40
C ASN A 36 13.83 -6.70 4.26
N THR A 37 13.40 -7.30 5.37
CA THR A 37 12.38 -8.37 5.35
C THR A 37 11.06 -7.85 4.81
N VAL A 38 10.58 -6.70 5.28
CA VAL A 38 9.32 -6.11 4.79
C VAL A 38 9.42 -5.71 3.32
N ILE A 39 10.54 -5.08 2.90
CA ILE A 39 10.82 -4.75 1.50
C ILE A 39 10.75 -6.02 0.63
N GLN A 40 11.44 -7.09 1.04
CA GLN A 40 11.45 -8.34 0.28
C GLN A 40 10.04 -8.93 0.15
N THR A 41 9.27 -8.98 1.23
CA THR A 41 7.89 -9.51 1.19
C THR A 41 6.99 -8.70 0.25
N VAL A 42 7.14 -7.37 0.22
CA VAL A 42 6.38 -6.51 -0.70
C VAL A 42 6.85 -6.70 -2.15
N GLU A 43 8.16 -6.84 -2.36
CA GLU A 43 8.74 -7.14 -3.68
C GLU A 43 8.25 -8.50 -4.21
N ASP A 44 8.21 -9.53 -3.37
CA ASP A 44 7.72 -10.87 -3.71
C ASP A 44 6.23 -10.83 -4.11
N TYR A 45 5.40 -10.02 -3.44
CA TYR A 45 4.02 -9.78 -3.86
C TYR A 45 3.92 -9.24 -5.29
N PHE A 46 4.69 -8.20 -5.62
CA PHE A 46 4.62 -7.59 -6.95
C PHE A 46 5.24 -8.47 -8.03
N ASN A 47 6.30 -9.22 -7.71
CA ASN A 47 6.94 -10.15 -8.63
C ASN A 47 6.09 -11.39 -8.93
N SER A 48 5.38 -11.91 -7.93
CA SER A 48 4.45 -13.04 -8.10
C SER A 48 3.13 -12.64 -8.76
N SER A 49 2.80 -11.34 -8.77
CA SER A 49 1.58 -10.84 -9.39
C SER A 49 1.71 -10.75 -10.91
N PRO A 50 0.78 -11.36 -11.69
CA PRO A 50 0.71 -11.13 -13.13
C PRO A 50 0.20 -9.72 -13.48
N ASP A 51 -0.33 -8.98 -12.50
CA ASP A 51 -0.99 -7.69 -12.72
C ASP A 51 -0.06 -6.48 -12.56
N PHE A 52 1.11 -6.64 -11.94
CA PHE A 52 2.02 -5.55 -11.60
C PHE A 52 3.45 -5.78 -12.12
N SER A 53 4.17 -4.69 -12.35
CA SER A 53 5.60 -4.63 -12.63
C SER A 53 6.27 -3.67 -11.67
N ILE A 54 7.36 -4.07 -11.03
CA ILE A 54 8.22 -3.14 -10.30
C ILE A 54 8.97 -2.30 -11.33
N HIS A 55 9.02 -0.98 -11.12
CA HIS A 55 9.74 -0.04 -12.00
C HIS A 55 10.76 0.81 -11.23
N ALA A 56 10.65 0.86 -9.89
CA ALA A 56 11.60 1.55 -9.04
C ALA A 56 11.75 0.81 -7.70
N ARG A 57 12.98 0.79 -7.19
CA ARG A 57 13.30 0.33 -5.83
C ARG A 57 14.38 1.25 -5.27
N SER A 58 14.18 1.71 -4.04
CA SER A 58 15.17 2.48 -3.30
C SER A 58 15.38 1.86 -1.93
N ASP A 59 16.46 1.10 -1.76
CA ASP A 59 16.79 0.52 -0.46
C ASP A 59 17.14 1.61 0.57
N GLN A 60 17.76 2.71 0.10
CA GLN A 60 18.11 3.87 0.93
C GLN A 60 16.86 4.50 1.53
N HIS A 61 15.88 4.86 0.71
CA HIS A 61 14.64 5.51 1.16
C HIS A 61 13.59 4.50 1.66
N GLY A 62 13.78 3.21 1.38
CA GLY A 62 12.86 2.14 1.76
C GLY A 62 11.61 2.09 0.89
N GLU A 63 11.74 2.41 -0.39
CA GLU A 63 10.59 2.55 -1.28
C GLU A 63 10.58 1.48 -2.38
N ILE A 64 9.39 0.98 -2.70
CA ILE A 64 9.13 0.13 -3.85
C ILE A 64 8.03 0.79 -4.69
N GLY A 65 8.35 1.07 -5.94
CA GLY A 65 7.42 1.56 -6.95
C GLY A 65 6.98 0.44 -7.89
N ALA A 66 5.68 0.21 -8.00
CA ALA A 66 5.09 -0.75 -8.93
C ALA A 66 3.99 -0.11 -9.79
N THR A 67 3.87 -0.55 -11.04
CA THR A 67 2.82 -0.13 -11.97
C THR A 67 2.03 -1.33 -12.49
N SER A 68 0.77 -1.11 -12.86
CA SER A 68 -0.06 -2.15 -13.48
C SER A 68 0.47 -2.54 -14.86
N LYS A 69 0.61 -3.85 -15.14
CA LYS A 69 0.94 -4.40 -16.47
C LYS A 69 -0.24 -4.40 -17.44
N ARG A 70 -1.46 -4.51 -16.90
CA ARG A 70 -2.71 -4.65 -17.68
C ARG A 70 -3.88 -4.00 -16.96
N GLY A 71 -4.92 -3.67 -17.72
CA GLY A 71 -6.13 -3.04 -17.17
C GLY A 71 -5.95 -1.54 -16.90
N LYS A 72 -6.54 -1.05 -15.80
CA LYS A 72 -6.42 0.36 -15.41
C LYS A 72 -4.98 0.67 -15.04
N LYS A 73 -4.44 1.78 -15.54
CA LYS A 73 -3.13 2.28 -15.14
C LYS A 73 -3.13 2.63 -13.66
N VAL A 74 -2.27 1.98 -12.89
CA VAL A 74 -2.08 2.23 -11.46
C VAL A 74 -0.59 2.45 -11.19
N LEU A 75 -0.30 3.41 -10.33
CA LEU A 75 0.99 3.60 -9.68
C LEU A 75 0.83 3.29 -8.19
N VAL A 76 1.64 2.37 -7.70
CA VAL A 76 1.75 2.01 -6.28
C VAL A 76 3.13 2.41 -5.80
N ILE A 77 3.19 3.18 -4.72
CA ILE A 77 4.42 3.47 -3.97
C ILE A 77 4.22 2.87 -2.59
N ALA A 78 5.10 1.93 -2.21
CA ALA A 78 5.15 1.34 -0.89
C ALA A 78 6.37 1.88 -0.15
N THR A 79 6.17 2.49 1.01
CA THR A 79 7.22 3.09 1.84
C THR A 79 7.41 2.27 3.10
N VAL A 80 8.65 1.84 3.35
CA VAL A 80 9.05 0.92 4.40
C VAL A 80 10.06 1.60 5.31
N VAL A 81 9.65 1.89 6.54
CA VAL A 81 10.48 2.62 7.52
C VAL A 81 10.60 1.83 8.80
N MET A 82 11.82 1.50 9.21
CA MET A 82 12.06 0.90 10.53
C MET A 82 12.06 2.01 11.58
N VAL A 83 11.02 2.06 12.42
CA VAL A 83 10.86 3.09 13.45
C VAL A 83 11.64 2.77 14.73
N ARG A 84 11.87 1.48 15.00
CA ARG A 84 12.76 0.97 16.05
C ARG A 84 13.20 -0.46 15.71
N PRO A 85 14.22 -1.05 16.36
CA PRO A 85 14.72 -2.38 16.00
C PRO A 85 13.60 -3.42 15.90
N TYR A 86 13.51 -4.11 14.77
CA TYR A 86 12.49 -5.11 14.43
C TYR A 86 11.04 -4.60 14.47
N HIS A 87 10.82 -3.30 14.31
CA HIS A 87 9.50 -2.69 14.19
C HIS A 87 9.50 -1.79 12.97
N THR A 88 8.79 -2.23 11.94
CA THR A 88 8.85 -1.60 10.62
C THR A 88 7.45 -1.21 10.17
N ALA A 89 7.28 0.08 9.88
CA ALA A 89 6.08 0.64 9.28
C ALA A 89 6.07 0.33 7.78
N LEU A 90 4.87 0.01 7.27
CA LEU A 90 4.59 -0.13 5.85
C LEU A 90 3.41 0.78 5.50
N ASP A 91 3.71 1.76 4.67
CA ASP A 91 2.78 2.78 4.19
C ASP A 91 2.64 2.72 2.67
N PHE A 92 1.52 3.21 2.15
CA PHE A 92 1.20 3.17 0.73
C PHE A 92 0.65 4.50 0.23
N SER A 93 1.05 4.83 -1.00
CA SER A 93 0.43 5.84 -1.85
C SER A 93 0.04 5.17 -3.16
N VAL A 94 -1.26 5.11 -3.46
CA VAL A 94 -1.79 4.42 -4.64
C VAL A 94 -2.64 5.36 -5.47
N THR A 95 -2.23 5.56 -6.72
CA THR A 95 -2.92 6.40 -7.70
C THR A 95 -3.37 5.57 -8.87
N THR A 96 -4.66 5.63 -9.19
CA THR A 96 -5.23 5.06 -10.42
C THR A 96 -5.43 6.17 -11.44
N GLU A 97 -4.89 6.04 -12.65
CA GLU A 97 -5.24 6.94 -13.74
C GLU A 97 -6.61 6.55 -14.30
N THR A 98 -7.57 7.46 -14.24
CA THR A 98 -8.91 7.28 -14.81
C THR A 98 -9.35 8.55 -15.51
N PRO A 99 -10.09 8.48 -16.63
CA PRO A 99 -10.57 9.67 -17.35
C PRO A 99 -11.43 10.61 -16.50
N VAL A 100 -12.13 10.07 -15.50
CA VAL A 100 -13.09 10.80 -14.65
C VAL A 100 -12.56 11.05 -13.24
N HIS A 101 -11.27 10.84 -12.97
CA HIS A 101 -10.65 11.02 -11.64
C HIS A 101 -11.35 10.25 -10.50
N ILE A 102 -12.04 9.16 -10.83
CA ILE A 102 -12.81 8.31 -9.91
C ILE A 102 -12.43 6.85 -10.18
N ASP A 103 -11.89 6.16 -9.18
CA ASP A 103 -11.47 4.76 -9.34
C ASP A 103 -12.41 3.72 -8.72
N PHE A 104 -13.49 4.17 -8.07
CA PHE A 104 -14.47 3.34 -7.36
C PHE A 104 -13.86 2.47 -6.25
N GLY A 105 -12.83 2.97 -5.58
CA GLY A 105 -12.12 2.28 -4.50
C GLY A 105 -11.13 1.23 -4.98
N HIS A 106 -10.70 1.30 -6.25
CA HIS A 106 -9.72 0.37 -6.80
C HIS A 106 -8.37 0.47 -6.09
N SER A 107 -7.88 1.69 -5.84
CA SER A 107 -6.68 1.98 -5.06
C SER A 107 -6.76 1.36 -3.65
N ASN A 108 -7.88 1.53 -2.95
CA ASN A 108 -8.13 0.91 -1.64
C ASN A 108 -8.03 -0.61 -1.68
N LYS A 109 -8.56 -1.23 -2.73
CA LYS A 109 -8.54 -2.69 -2.90
C LYS A 109 -7.12 -3.22 -3.09
N ILE A 110 -6.26 -2.46 -3.77
CA ILE A 110 -4.85 -2.81 -3.95
C ILE A 110 -4.13 -2.78 -2.62
N ILE A 111 -4.24 -1.67 -1.86
CA ILE A 111 -3.63 -1.53 -0.53
C ILE A 111 -3.99 -2.73 0.36
N ARG A 112 -5.28 -3.06 0.43
CA ARG A 112 -5.76 -4.21 1.22
C ARG A 112 -5.18 -5.55 0.79
N ARG A 113 -5.00 -5.78 -0.52
CA ARG A 113 -4.42 -7.02 -1.04
C ARG A 113 -2.94 -7.16 -0.70
N VAL A 114 -2.17 -6.08 -0.84
CA VAL A 114 -0.76 -6.09 -0.46
C VAL A 114 -0.63 -6.33 1.04
N TYR A 115 -1.38 -5.61 1.86
CA TYR A 115 -1.39 -5.82 3.30
C TYR A 115 -1.80 -7.24 3.70
N GLN A 116 -2.81 -7.82 3.05
CA GLN A 116 -3.20 -9.20 3.33
C GLN A 116 -2.03 -10.15 3.07
N HIS A 117 -1.35 -10.02 1.93
CA HIS A 117 -0.19 -10.84 1.62
C HIS A 117 0.93 -10.67 2.65
N VAL A 118 1.27 -9.43 3.02
CA VAL A 118 2.33 -9.18 4.01
C VAL A 118 1.96 -9.74 5.39
N ASN A 119 0.69 -9.60 5.80
CA ASN A 119 0.17 -10.17 7.05
C ASN A 119 0.23 -11.70 7.11
N GLU A 120 0.12 -12.38 5.97
CA GLU A 120 0.25 -13.85 5.91
C GLU A 120 1.70 -14.30 6.14
N GLN A 121 2.68 -13.42 5.90
CA GLN A 121 4.11 -13.74 6.02
C GLN A 121 4.74 -13.18 7.29
N LEU A 122 4.27 -12.03 7.79
CA LEU A 122 4.91 -11.27 8.86
C LEU A 122 3.93 -10.97 10.01
N PRO A 123 4.38 -11.05 11.28
CA PRO A 123 3.54 -10.68 12.41
C PRO A 123 3.25 -9.17 12.42
N GLU A 124 1.98 -8.81 12.25
CA GLU A 124 1.49 -7.44 12.49
C GLU A 124 1.51 -7.13 13.99
N ILE A 125 1.82 -5.88 14.32
CA ILE A 125 1.86 -5.36 15.69
C ILE A 125 1.05 -4.07 15.78
N GLU A 126 0.41 -3.86 16.93
CA GLU A 126 -0.30 -2.62 17.23
C GLU A 126 0.69 -1.61 17.83
N MET A 127 0.64 -0.36 17.36
CA MET A 127 1.44 0.76 17.86
C MET A 127 0.56 1.85 18.44
#